data_AF-A0A800CBV8-F1
#
_entry.id   AF-A0A800CBV8-F1
#
_cell.length_a   1.000
_cell.length_b   1.000
_cell.length_c   1.000
_cell.angle_alpha   90.00
_cell.angle_beta   90.00
_cell.angle_gamma   90.00
#
_symmetry.space_group_name_H-M   'P 1'
#
loop_
_entity.id
_entity.type
_entity.pdbx_description
1 polymer ?
#
loop_
_entity_poly.entity_id
_entity_poly.type
_entity_poly.pdbx_seq_one_letter_code
_entity_poly.pdbx_strand_id
1 'polypeptide(L)'
;MDDLSQAAEKQHLANTHVLAEEVILSPAALREKLPLSAVARKTIVSARQAVKAILNGKDTRLLVVVGPCSIHDPKAALEYATRLRALSAELSGELLLLMRVYFEKPRTTTGWKGLIN
;
A
#
# COMPACT_ATOMS: atom_id res chain seq x y z
N MET A 1 -49.29 18.21 -5.08
CA MET A 1 -48.88 18.87 -3.82
C MET A 1 -48.18 17.85 -2.91
N ASP A 2 -47.42 16.91 -3.47
CA ASP A 2 -46.87 15.73 -2.76
C ASP A 2 -45.34 15.54 -2.94
N ASP A 3 -44.70 16.33 -3.79
CA ASP A 3 -43.30 16.09 -4.19
C ASP A 3 -42.29 16.74 -3.22
N LEU A 4 -42.69 17.82 -2.55
CA LEU A 4 -41.86 18.54 -1.58
C LEU A 4 -41.83 17.87 -0.19
N SER A 5 -42.84 17.06 0.17
CA SER A 5 -42.86 16.34 1.46
C SER A 5 -42.01 15.08 1.43
N GLN A 6 -41.97 14.36 0.29
CA GLN A 6 -41.13 13.16 0.13
C GLN A 6 -39.63 13.48 0.10
N ALA A 7 -39.24 14.65 -0.42
CA ALA A 7 -37.85 15.10 -0.43
C ALA A 7 -37.32 15.41 0.99
N ALA A 8 -38.17 15.97 1.86
CA ALA A 8 -37.82 16.28 3.24
C ALA A 8 -37.76 15.03 4.15
N GLU A 9 -38.65 14.05 3.94
CA GLU A 9 -38.60 12.76 4.66
C GLU A 9 -37.36 11.93 4.33
N LYS A 10 -36.93 11.91 3.05
CA LYS A 10 -35.71 11.19 2.62
C LYS A 10 -34.45 11.75 3.28
N GLN A 11 -34.42 13.03 3.61
CA GLN A 11 -33.28 13.68 4.24
C GLN A 11 -33.13 13.30 5.73
N HIS A 12 -34.21 12.84 6.38
CA HIS A 12 -34.19 12.43 7.79
C HIS A 12 -33.64 11.01 8.01
N LEU A 13 -33.55 10.19 6.95
CA LEU A 13 -33.01 8.82 6.99
C LEU A 13 -31.58 8.71 6.44
N ALA A 14 -31.08 9.73 5.73
CA ALA A 14 -29.76 9.72 5.13
C ALA A 14 -28.72 10.33 6.07
N ASN A 15 -27.53 9.72 6.15
CA ASN A 15 -26.36 10.26 6.86
C ASN A 15 -26.57 10.58 8.36
N THR A 16 -27.54 9.95 9.02
CA THR A 16 -27.94 10.21 10.43
C THR A 16 -26.82 10.01 11.46
N HIS A 17 -25.78 9.24 11.12
CA HIS A 17 -24.61 8.99 11.96
C HIS A 17 -23.28 9.37 11.27
N VAL A 18 -23.32 10.25 10.26
CA VAL A 18 -22.13 10.73 9.56
C VAL A 18 -21.67 12.02 10.22
N LEU A 19 -20.43 12.04 10.72
CA LEU A 19 -19.83 13.23 11.32
C LEU A 19 -19.41 14.25 10.26
N ALA A 20 -18.82 13.79 9.16
CA ALA A 20 -18.36 14.61 8.05
C ALA A 20 -18.16 13.76 6.79
N GLU A 21 -18.19 14.43 5.65
CA GLU A 21 -17.80 13.89 4.34
C GLU A 21 -16.69 14.76 3.77
N GLU A 22 -15.60 14.16 3.33
CA GLU A 22 -14.46 14.86 2.76
C GLU A 22 -14.10 14.29 1.39
N VAL A 23 -13.82 15.17 0.42
CA VAL A 23 -13.36 14.77 -0.90
C VAL A 23 -11.86 14.49 -0.83
N ILE A 24 -11.47 13.25 -1.14
CA ILE A 24 -10.07 12.85 -1.22
C ILE A 24 -9.54 12.97 -2.66
N LEU A 25 -8.22 13.09 -2.79
CA LEU A 25 -7.55 13.15 -4.08
C LEU A 25 -7.83 11.88 -4.91
N SER A 26 -8.23 12.04 -6.17
CA SER A 26 -8.49 10.89 -7.04
C SER A 26 -7.20 10.10 -7.34
N PRO A 27 -7.28 8.79 -7.61
CA PRO A 27 -6.12 8.00 -8.02
C PRO A 27 -5.41 8.54 -9.27
N ALA A 28 -6.14 9.16 -10.21
CA ALA A 28 -5.55 9.77 -11.40
C ALA A 28 -4.72 11.01 -11.02
N ALA A 29 -5.28 11.92 -10.23
CA ALA A 29 -4.59 13.12 -9.77
C ALA A 29 -3.37 12.79 -8.89
N LEU A 30 -3.43 11.72 -8.08
CA LEU A 30 -2.27 11.25 -7.31
C LEU A 30 -1.15 10.73 -8.22
N ARG A 31 -1.48 9.98 -9.28
CA ARG A 31 -0.49 9.48 -10.25
C ARG A 31 0.16 10.59 -11.05
N GLU A 32 -0.56 11.67 -11.33
CA GLU A 32 0.00 12.87 -11.97
C GLU A 32 0.97 13.60 -11.05
N LYS A 33 0.62 13.75 -9.75
CA LYS A 33 1.51 14.37 -8.76
C LYS A 33 2.76 13.54 -8.45
N LEU A 34 2.65 12.21 -8.51
CA LEU A 34 3.73 11.27 -8.19
C LEU A 34 3.95 10.30 -9.36
N PRO A 35 4.53 10.75 -10.48
CA PRO A 35 4.70 9.93 -11.66
C PRO A 35 5.70 8.79 -11.39
N LEU A 36 5.37 7.60 -11.90
CA LEU A 36 6.24 6.44 -11.78
C LEU A 36 7.51 6.62 -12.63
N SER A 37 8.67 6.64 -11.98
CA SER A 37 9.95 6.74 -12.68
C SER A 37 10.25 5.49 -13.52
N ALA A 38 11.06 5.65 -14.57
CA ALA A 38 11.49 4.54 -15.42
C ALA A 38 12.24 3.45 -14.61
N VAL A 39 13.05 3.85 -13.64
CA VAL A 39 13.77 2.94 -12.73
C VAL A 39 12.78 2.13 -11.89
N ALA A 40 11.82 2.79 -11.24
CA ALA A 40 10.81 2.11 -10.42
C ALA A 40 9.96 1.15 -11.26
N ARG A 41 9.59 1.56 -12.48
CA ARG A 41 8.87 0.68 -13.43
C ARG A 41 9.67 -0.59 -13.74
N LYS A 42 10.96 -0.46 -14.06
CA LYS A 42 11.84 -1.61 -14.33
C LYS A 42 11.92 -2.52 -13.11
N THR A 43 12.15 -1.96 -11.92
CA THR A 43 12.21 -2.71 -10.66
C THR A 43 10.92 -3.51 -10.42
N ILE A 44 9.75 -2.89 -10.57
CA ILE A 44 8.45 -3.55 -10.34
C ILE A 44 8.24 -4.68 -11.35
N VAL A 45 8.49 -4.44 -12.64
CA VAL A 45 8.30 -5.44 -13.69
C VAL A 45 9.22 -6.64 -13.49
N SER A 46 10.52 -6.39 -13.27
CA SER A 46 11.50 -7.45 -13.04
C SER A 46 11.19 -8.25 -11.77
N ALA A 47 10.82 -7.58 -10.67
CA ALA A 47 10.44 -8.28 -9.43
C ALA A 47 9.21 -9.18 -9.63
N ARG A 48 8.17 -8.70 -10.33
CA ARG A 48 6.96 -9.50 -10.63
C ARG A 48 7.29 -10.72 -11.49
N GLN A 49 8.17 -10.56 -12.48
CA GLN A 49 8.62 -11.68 -13.31
C GLN A 49 9.40 -12.71 -12.50
N ALA A 50 10.32 -12.27 -11.63
CA ALA A 50 11.09 -13.16 -10.76
C ALA A 50 10.19 -13.91 -9.77
N VAL A 51 9.25 -13.22 -9.10
CA VAL A 51 8.24 -13.85 -8.23
C VAL A 51 7.45 -14.90 -9.01
N LYS A 52 6.99 -14.56 -10.23
CA LYS A 52 6.27 -15.52 -11.08
C LYS A 52 7.15 -16.73 -11.44
N ALA A 53 8.44 -16.55 -11.72
CA ALA A 53 9.34 -17.66 -12.02
C ALA A 53 9.49 -18.60 -10.81
N ILE A 54 9.70 -18.05 -9.61
CA ILE A 54 9.80 -18.81 -8.36
C ILE A 54 8.51 -19.60 -8.08
N LEU A 55 7.34 -18.93 -8.16
CA LEU A 55 6.05 -19.58 -7.92
C LEU A 55 5.72 -20.69 -8.94
N ASN A 56 6.33 -20.64 -10.14
CA ASN A 56 6.19 -21.69 -11.16
C ASN A 56 7.33 -22.72 -11.12
N GLY A 57 8.23 -22.67 -10.13
CA GLY A 57 9.37 -23.59 -10.00
C GLY A 57 10.46 -23.43 -11.08
N LYS A 58 10.45 -22.31 -11.83
CA LYS A 58 11.44 -22.01 -12.89
C LYS A 58 12.68 -21.28 -12.36
N ASP A 59 12.59 -20.77 -11.15
CA ASP A 59 13.65 -20.12 -10.39
C ASP A 59 13.65 -20.79 -9.01
N THR A 60 14.77 -21.36 -8.60
CA THR A 60 14.89 -22.17 -7.38
C THR A 60 15.19 -21.35 -6.14
N ARG A 61 15.34 -20.03 -6.28
CA ARG A 61 15.57 -19.13 -5.15
C ARG A 61 14.38 -19.08 -4.21
N LEU A 62 14.66 -18.84 -2.94
CA LEU A 62 13.62 -18.63 -1.93
C LEU A 62 13.11 -17.19 -2.00
N LEU A 63 11.81 -17.02 -2.20
CA LEU A 63 11.13 -15.73 -2.06
C LEU A 63 10.96 -15.39 -0.58
N VAL A 64 11.48 -14.23 -0.17
CA VAL A 64 11.39 -13.75 1.22
C VAL A 64 10.78 -12.36 1.25
N VAL A 65 9.63 -12.22 1.92
CA VAL A 65 8.99 -10.92 2.16
C VAL A 65 9.31 -10.50 3.60
N VAL A 66 10.12 -9.46 3.77
CA VAL A 66 10.69 -9.08 5.08
C VAL A 66 10.74 -7.57 5.27
N GLY A 67 10.47 -7.11 6.49
CA GLY A 67 10.47 -5.69 6.83
C GLY A 67 9.66 -5.40 8.09
N PRO A 68 9.51 -4.11 8.44
CA PRO A 68 8.73 -3.68 9.59
C PRO A 68 7.30 -4.20 9.56
N CYS A 69 6.69 -4.39 10.75
CA CYS A 69 5.31 -4.86 10.83
C CYS A 69 4.33 -3.89 10.15
N SER A 70 4.54 -2.60 10.35
CA SER A 70 3.92 -1.48 9.63
C SER A 70 4.85 -0.27 9.63
N ILE A 71 4.80 0.53 8.57
CA ILE A 71 5.59 1.75 8.41
C ILE A 71 4.89 2.88 9.14
N HIS A 72 5.57 3.49 10.11
CA HIS A 72 5.13 4.70 10.80
C HIS A 72 6.09 5.88 10.59
N ASP A 73 7.35 5.60 10.25
CA ASP A 73 8.38 6.60 9.91
C ASP A 73 8.97 6.31 8.51
N PRO A 74 8.70 7.17 7.50
CA PRO A 74 9.28 7.04 6.17
C PRO A 74 10.82 7.11 6.14
N LYS A 75 11.46 7.86 7.05
CA LYS A 75 12.93 7.99 7.07
C LYS A 75 13.57 6.68 7.52
N ALA A 76 13.12 6.12 8.64
CA ALA A 76 13.56 4.80 9.08
C ALA A 76 13.25 3.70 8.05
N ALA A 77 12.12 3.80 7.34
CA ALA A 77 11.79 2.87 6.26
C ALA A 77 12.80 2.91 5.10
N LEU A 78 13.25 4.10 4.71
CA LEU A 78 14.27 4.26 3.66
C LEU A 78 15.66 3.81 4.12
N GLU A 79 16.02 4.02 5.38
CA GLU A 79 17.24 3.48 5.96
C GLU A 79 17.24 1.94 5.94
N TYR A 80 16.13 1.33 6.37
CA TYR A 80 15.93 -0.11 6.29
C TYR A 80 16.04 -0.62 4.84
N ALA A 81 15.39 0.06 3.89
CA ALA A 81 15.44 -0.30 2.47
C ALA A 81 16.88 -0.26 1.92
N THR A 82 17.68 0.71 2.36
CA THR A 82 19.08 0.85 1.94
C THR A 82 19.93 -0.32 2.43
N ARG A 83 19.75 -0.74 3.69
CA ARG A 83 20.43 -1.92 4.24
C ARG A 83 19.96 -3.22 3.57
N LEU A 84 18.65 -3.36 3.35
CA LEU A 84 18.08 -4.53 2.68
C LEU A 84 18.55 -4.64 1.23
N ARG A 85 18.74 -3.51 0.53
CA ARG A 85 19.28 -3.47 -0.84
C ARG A 85 20.68 -4.08 -0.91
N ALA A 86 21.56 -3.75 0.04
CA ALA A 86 22.91 -4.30 0.09
C ALA A 86 22.88 -5.81 0.32
N LEU A 87 22.10 -6.27 1.31
CA LEU A 87 21.92 -7.70 1.60
C LEU A 87 21.28 -8.47 0.44
N SER A 88 20.32 -7.84 -0.25
CA SER A 88 19.68 -8.44 -1.42
C SER A 88 20.65 -8.64 -2.58
N ALA A 89 21.71 -7.83 -2.70
CA ALA A 89 22.73 -8.02 -3.71
C ALA A 89 23.64 -9.20 -3.33
N GLU A 90 24.07 -9.25 -2.07
CA GLU A 90 24.90 -10.32 -1.51
C GLU A 90 24.25 -11.70 -1.65
N LEU A 91 22.96 -11.81 -1.30
CA LEU A 91 22.23 -13.08 -1.29
C LEU A 91 21.44 -13.35 -2.57
N SER A 92 21.73 -12.62 -3.66
CA SER A 92 20.91 -12.67 -4.89
C SER A 92 20.91 -14.01 -5.61
N GLY A 93 21.91 -14.86 -5.33
CA GLY A 93 22.05 -16.22 -5.85
C GLY A 93 21.06 -17.21 -5.22
N GLU A 94 20.75 -17.07 -3.93
CA GLU A 94 19.85 -17.99 -3.22
C GLU A 94 18.48 -17.38 -2.92
N LEU A 95 18.39 -16.06 -2.74
CA LEU A 95 17.19 -15.38 -2.25
C LEU A 95 16.68 -14.31 -3.21
N LEU A 96 15.35 -14.18 -3.26
CA LEU A 96 14.67 -12.99 -3.75
C LEU A 96 14.07 -12.23 -2.56
N LEU A 97 14.76 -11.20 -2.09
CA LEU A 97 14.30 -10.36 -0.98
C LEU A 97 13.33 -9.28 -1.50
N LEU A 98 12.13 -9.22 -0.91
CA LEU A 98 11.15 -8.15 -1.11
C LEU A 98 10.88 -7.43 0.20
N MET A 99 11.02 -6.10 0.20
CA MET A 99 10.70 -5.28 1.36
C MET A 99 9.20 -5.33 1.66
N ARG A 100 8.84 -5.65 2.90
CA ARG A 100 7.48 -5.47 3.43
C ARG A 100 7.22 -3.98 3.69
N VAL A 101 6.19 -3.43 3.05
CA VAL A 101 5.77 -2.02 3.18
C VAL A 101 4.26 -1.96 3.47
N TYR A 102 3.87 -2.29 4.71
CA TYR A 102 2.47 -2.21 5.15
C TYR A 102 2.24 -0.88 5.89
N PHE A 103 1.14 -0.20 5.61
CA PHE A 103 0.87 1.11 6.21
C PHE A 103 0.04 1.03 7.50
N GLU A 104 -0.59 -0.11 7.76
CA GLU A 104 -1.52 -0.28 8.87
C GLU A 104 -1.46 -1.71 9.42
N LYS A 105 -2.05 -1.89 10.59
CA LYS A 105 -2.31 -3.20 11.19
C LYS A 105 -3.80 -3.24 11.54
N PRO A 106 -4.58 -4.22 11.06
CA PRO A 106 -5.99 -4.37 11.46
C PRO A 106 -6.10 -4.54 12.99
N ARG A 107 -7.03 -3.80 13.61
CA ARG A 107 -7.28 -3.85 15.07
C ARG A 107 -8.77 -3.83 15.35
N THR A 108 -9.19 -4.60 16.34
CA THR A 108 -10.55 -4.59 16.92
C THR A 108 -10.67 -3.66 18.13
N THR A 109 -9.54 -3.21 18.68
CA THR A 109 -9.46 -2.24 19.77
C THR A 109 -9.02 -0.87 19.27
N THR A 110 -9.24 0.17 20.08
CA THR A 110 -8.74 1.53 19.80
C THR A 110 -7.20 1.56 19.78
N GLY A 111 -6.64 2.43 18.96
CA GLY A 111 -5.19 2.57 18.77
C GLY A 111 -4.84 3.28 17.46
N TRP A 112 -3.54 3.41 17.20
CA TRP A 112 -3.03 4.01 15.96
C TRP A 112 -3.59 3.29 14.72
N LYS A 113 -4.11 4.08 13.77
CA LYS A 113 -4.84 3.59 12.59
C LYS A 113 -3.96 3.31 11.37
N GLY A 114 -2.68 3.63 11.43
CA GLY A 114 -1.75 3.47 10.32
C GLY A 114 -1.25 4.82 9.80
N LEU A 115 -0.40 4.77 8.77
CA LEU A 115 0.24 5.96 8.18
C LEU A 115 -0.66 6.68 7.16
N ILE A 116 -1.69 6.02 6.64
CA ILE A 116 -2.62 6.58 5.64
C ILE A 116 -3.85 7.23 6.29
N ASN A 117 -4.34 6.64 7.37
CA ASN A 117 -5.62 6.98 8.02
C ASN A 117 -5.51 8.16 8.99
#